data_AF-A0A2E7JS73-F1
#
_entry.id   AF-A0A2E7JS73-F1
#
_cell.length_a   1.000
_cell.length_b   1.000
_cell.length_c   1.000
_cell.angle_alpha   90.00
_cell.angle_beta   90.00
_cell.angle_gamma   90.00
#
_symmetry.space_group_name_H-M   'P 1'
#
loop_
_entity.id
_entity.type
_entity.pdbx_description
1 polymer ?
#
loop_
_entity_poly.entity_id
_entity_poly.type
_entity_poly.pdbx_seq_one_letter_code
_entity_poly.pdbx_strand_id
1 'polypeptide(L)'
;MGDIDTILSPEDHEHFLTQGYVVVRNAVAPEVIARAVAALEGEDEDPDFDPAAACTTDVVHRVIGELFGPEYGFEKKYAGQDMMRPLQTDVVWAMMAAHVDDAYPTLMPNEWALGTFIFLTPVRSRGGAFVYFAGSPLRYRQGMAASCHAIKEIAQSAEYSGAGAEFLAAPGDVLFFHHLMGHTGSDNVADPQTRHALLSRWVPARRVVPGDKPFARMSTIEKANSARYIEHRFAVDLGVRRAPADDGSAALLREGWNSGMGKVRSCALLHFGGRAQWLAVAESEPACICRWESEDCVNWRAVEPLALATDAVRGLQLHQYGFDAVLGVTGTDDSARIFSSVDFERWDEIASLDGCCATTPWYIYAQYPSKIAGERAL
;
A
#
# COMPACT_ATOMS: atom_id res chain seq x y z
N MET A 1 13.65 -4.70 32.94
CA MET A 1 13.35 -5.03 31.53
C MET A 1 14.61 -5.66 31.00
N GLY A 2 14.61 -6.99 30.78
CA GLY A 2 15.78 -7.65 30.18
C GLY A 2 15.99 -7.13 28.77
N ASP A 3 17.25 -7.01 28.34
CA ASP A 3 17.60 -6.70 26.95
C ASP A 3 16.79 -7.60 26.03
N ILE A 4 15.85 -7.00 25.30
CA ILE A 4 15.26 -7.66 24.15
C ILE A 4 16.42 -7.69 23.17
N ASP A 5 16.99 -8.88 22.98
CA ASP A 5 18.01 -9.15 21.98
C ASP A 5 17.48 -8.55 20.65
N THR A 6 18.13 -7.52 20.12
CA THR A 6 17.67 -6.85 18.89
C THR A 6 18.32 -7.54 17.70
N ILE A 7 17.54 -7.85 16.67
CA ILE A 7 18.07 -8.42 15.42
C ILE A 7 18.64 -7.32 14.53
N LEU A 8 17.95 -6.17 14.46
CA LEU A 8 18.38 -5.04 13.66
C LEU A 8 19.35 -4.15 14.45
N SER A 9 20.42 -3.71 13.80
CA SER A 9 21.30 -2.70 14.37
C SER A 9 20.68 -1.29 14.24
N PRO A 10 21.20 -0.29 14.96
CA PRO A 10 20.81 1.11 14.73
C PRO A 10 21.02 1.56 13.28
N GLU A 11 22.07 1.07 12.61
CA GLU A 11 22.35 1.34 11.20
C GLU A 11 21.30 0.73 10.27
N ASP A 12 20.79 -0.45 10.59
CA ASP A 12 19.71 -1.09 9.82
C ASP A 12 18.42 -0.27 9.88
N HIS A 13 18.09 0.25 11.07
CA HIS A 13 16.96 1.16 11.25
C HIS A 13 17.15 2.45 10.45
N GLU A 14 18.35 3.06 10.48
CA GLU A 14 18.65 4.24 9.68
C GLU A 14 18.64 3.94 8.18
N HIS A 15 19.09 2.76 7.76
CA HIS A 15 19.02 2.31 6.38
C HIS A 15 17.57 2.20 5.91
N PHE A 16 16.68 1.64 6.73
CA PHE A 16 15.26 1.59 6.43
C PHE A 16 14.64 2.99 6.28
N LEU A 17 14.97 3.92 7.18
CA LEU A 17 14.46 5.30 7.12
C LEU A 17 14.95 6.07 5.89
N THR A 18 16.19 5.83 5.45
CA THR A 18 16.81 6.59 4.37
C THR A 18 16.62 5.94 3.01
N GLN A 19 16.62 4.61 2.93
CA GLN A 19 16.56 3.85 1.67
C GLN A 19 15.19 3.23 1.41
N GLY A 20 14.37 3.04 2.44
CA GLY A 20 13.05 2.42 2.34
C GLY A 20 13.03 0.90 2.53
N TYR A 21 14.17 0.27 2.79
CA TYR A 21 14.25 -1.17 3.03
C TYR A 21 15.33 -1.55 4.02
N VAL A 22 15.28 -2.79 4.50
CA VAL A 22 16.35 -3.48 5.24
C VAL A 22 16.39 -4.94 4.79
N VAL A 23 17.55 -5.57 4.93
CA VAL A 23 17.76 -6.96 4.50
C VAL A 23 18.28 -7.77 5.69
N VAL A 24 17.67 -8.92 5.92
CA VAL A 24 18.18 -9.91 6.86
C VAL A 24 18.60 -11.14 6.06
N ARG A 25 19.89 -11.49 6.16
CA ARG A 25 20.48 -12.60 5.41
C ARG A 25 20.23 -13.92 6.15
N ASN A 26 19.99 -14.99 5.40
CA ASN A 26 19.80 -16.34 5.94
C ASN A 26 18.77 -16.43 7.08
N ALA A 27 17.64 -15.70 6.97
CA ALA A 27 16.59 -15.70 7.99
C ALA A 27 15.72 -16.97 7.98
N VAL A 28 15.83 -17.78 6.92
CA VAL A 28 15.13 -19.06 6.76
C VAL A 28 16.17 -20.16 6.56
N ALA A 29 15.97 -21.28 7.24
CA ALA A 29 16.92 -22.40 7.21
C ALA A 29 16.86 -23.16 5.86
N PRO A 30 17.99 -23.68 5.35
CA PRO A 30 18.06 -24.38 4.06
C PRO A 30 17.06 -25.53 3.89
N GLU A 31 16.80 -26.30 4.94
CA GLU A 31 15.85 -27.41 4.93
C GLU A 31 14.40 -26.96 4.79
N VAL A 32 14.04 -25.83 5.40
CA VAL A 32 12.71 -25.22 5.25
C VAL A 32 12.54 -24.69 3.83
N ILE A 33 13.60 -24.07 3.29
CA ILE A 33 13.61 -23.56 1.91
C ILE A 33 13.45 -24.71 0.90
N ALA A 34 14.21 -25.79 1.04
CA ALA A 34 14.15 -26.92 0.12
C ALA A 34 12.74 -27.52 0.08
N ARG A 35 12.11 -27.68 1.25
CA ARG A 35 10.73 -28.14 1.37
C ARG A 35 9.72 -27.16 0.76
N ALA A 36 9.90 -25.86 1.01
CA ALA A 36 9.09 -24.80 0.42
C ALA A 36 9.13 -24.79 -1.11
N VAL A 37 10.32 -24.93 -1.71
CA VAL A 37 10.45 -25.02 -3.16
C VAL A 37 9.78 -26.28 -3.70
N ALA A 38 10.02 -27.45 -3.09
CA ALA A 38 9.38 -28.69 -3.50
C ALA A 38 7.84 -28.59 -3.47
N ALA A 39 7.27 -27.98 -2.42
CA ALA A 39 5.82 -27.78 -2.32
C ALA A 39 5.28 -26.84 -3.41
N LEU A 40 5.99 -25.75 -3.72
CA LEU A 40 5.60 -24.81 -4.78
C LEU A 40 5.73 -25.42 -6.19
N GLU A 41 6.68 -26.33 -6.40
CA GLU A 41 6.87 -27.06 -7.65
C GLU A 41 5.94 -28.30 -7.77
N GLY A 42 5.18 -28.63 -6.74
CA GLY A 42 4.26 -29.77 -6.71
C GLY A 42 4.93 -31.13 -6.45
N GLU A 43 6.13 -31.11 -5.86
CA GLU A 43 6.94 -32.28 -5.54
C GLU A 43 6.87 -32.68 -4.06
N ASP A 44 6.25 -31.88 -3.18
CA ASP A 44 6.04 -32.23 -1.77
C ASP A 44 4.83 -33.18 -1.61
N GLU A 45 4.98 -34.18 -0.75
CA GLU A 45 3.96 -35.21 -0.50
C GLU A 45 2.91 -34.80 0.53
N ASP A 46 3.16 -33.72 1.30
CA ASP A 46 2.27 -33.18 2.32
C ASP A 46 1.42 -32.03 1.76
N PRO A 47 0.14 -32.28 1.41
CA PRO A 47 -0.74 -31.25 0.85
C PRO A 47 -1.11 -30.15 1.84
N ASP A 48 -0.86 -30.36 3.15
CA ASP A 48 -1.19 -29.41 4.20
C ASP A 48 0.02 -28.50 4.55
N PHE A 49 1.18 -28.71 3.92
CA PHE A 49 2.33 -27.86 4.12
C PHE A 49 2.09 -26.46 3.53
N ASP A 50 2.17 -25.43 4.36
CA ASP A 50 2.11 -24.02 3.95
C ASP A 50 3.54 -23.43 3.88
N PRO A 51 4.11 -23.24 2.67
CA PRO A 51 5.44 -22.67 2.51
C PRO A 51 5.56 -21.27 3.13
N ALA A 52 4.50 -20.48 3.07
CA ALA A 52 4.51 -19.12 3.57
C ALA A 52 4.48 -19.04 5.09
N ALA A 53 3.69 -19.89 5.74
CA ALA A 53 3.74 -20.04 7.18
C ALA A 53 5.12 -20.53 7.64
N ALA A 54 5.65 -21.58 7.01
CA ALA A 54 6.93 -22.17 7.37
C ALA A 54 8.12 -21.20 7.20
N CYS A 55 8.12 -20.40 6.12
CA CYS A 55 9.18 -19.43 5.86
C CYS A 55 9.05 -18.13 6.68
N THR A 56 7.89 -17.84 7.28
CA THR A 56 7.72 -16.71 8.21
C THR A 56 8.27 -17.08 9.59
N THR A 57 9.60 -17.16 9.71
CA THR A 57 10.29 -17.61 10.93
C THR A 57 10.18 -16.61 12.08
N ASP A 58 10.57 -17.02 13.30
CA ASP A 58 10.66 -16.14 14.46
C ASP A 58 11.57 -14.93 14.21
N VAL A 59 12.65 -15.11 13.42
CA VAL A 59 13.55 -14.02 13.00
C VAL A 59 12.77 -13.00 12.18
N VAL A 60 12.03 -13.44 11.17
CA VAL A 60 11.20 -12.56 10.33
C VAL A 60 10.15 -11.83 11.17
N HIS A 61 9.45 -12.55 12.05
CA HIS A 61 8.42 -11.96 12.91
C HIS A 61 8.98 -10.92 13.89
N ARG A 62 10.15 -11.19 14.48
CA ARG A 62 10.84 -10.25 15.38
C ARG A 62 11.31 -9.00 14.66
N VAL A 63 11.87 -9.11 13.45
CA VAL A 63 12.27 -7.94 12.64
C VAL A 63 11.08 -7.05 12.34
N ILE A 64 9.93 -7.63 12.00
CA ILE A 64 8.68 -6.88 11.81
C ILE A 64 8.32 -6.16 13.12
N GLY A 65 8.31 -6.88 14.25
CA GLY A 65 8.05 -6.31 15.57
C GLY A 65 8.99 -5.16 15.95
N GLU A 66 10.29 -5.27 15.65
CA GLU A 66 11.29 -4.21 15.88
C GLU A 66 11.02 -2.97 15.00
N LEU A 67 10.64 -3.16 13.74
CA LEU A 67 10.30 -2.05 12.84
C LEU A 67 9.00 -1.35 13.27
N PHE A 68 7.95 -2.10 13.61
CA PHE A 68 6.68 -1.54 14.08
C PHE A 68 6.80 -0.91 15.48
N GLY A 69 7.62 -1.50 16.34
CA GLY A 69 7.82 -1.10 17.72
C GLY A 69 6.79 -1.71 18.69
N PRO A 70 7.06 -1.66 20.00
CA PRO A 70 6.30 -2.38 21.03
C PRO A 70 4.85 -1.90 21.19
N GLU A 71 4.55 -0.73 20.66
CA GLU A 71 3.23 -0.10 20.74
C GLU A 71 2.29 -0.53 19.60
N TYR A 72 2.79 -1.15 18.54
CA TYR A 72 1.97 -1.56 17.40
C TYR A 72 2.03 -3.07 17.23
N GLY A 73 0.92 -3.73 17.55
CA GLY A 73 0.67 -5.05 17.00
C GLY A 73 0.57 -4.97 15.47
N PHE A 74 0.75 -6.11 14.81
CA PHE A 74 0.68 -6.21 13.36
C PHE A 74 0.02 -7.51 12.95
N GLU A 75 -0.62 -7.49 11.78
CA GLU A 75 -1.33 -8.61 11.20
C GLU A 75 -0.84 -8.83 9.75
N LYS A 76 -0.97 -10.06 9.28
CA LYS A 76 -0.64 -10.42 7.90
C LYS A 76 -1.92 -10.29 7.05
N LYS A 77 -1.94 -9.41 6.04
CA LYS A 77 -3.13 -9.17 5.19
C LYS A 77 -3.11 -9.95 3.88
N TYR A 78 -1.97 -9.93 3.20
CA TYR A 78 -1.72 -10.71 1.99
C TYR A 78 -0.56 -11.64 2.30
N ALA A 79 -0.83 -12.94 2.35
CA ALA A 79 0.12 -13.93 2.83
C ALA A 79 0.65 -14.76 1.67
N GLY A 80 1.98 -14.86 1.59
CA GLY A 80 2.60 -16.02 0.96
C GLY A 80 2.45 -16.16 -0.55
N GLN A 81 2.16 -15.08 -1.27
CA GLN A 81 2.03 -15.19 -2.72
C GLN A 81 3.39 -15.57 -3.31
N ASP A 82 3.46 -16.70 -4.01
CA ASP A 82 4.64 -17.04 -4.79
C ASP A 82 4.74 -16.11 -6.00
N MET A 83 5.87 -15.43 -6.08
CA MET A 83 6.19 -14.47 -7.11
C MET A 83 7.11 -15.09 -8.15
N MET A 84 6.81 -16.30 -8.61
CA MET A 84 7.72 -17.07 -9.48
C MET A 84 8.15 -16.32 -10.74
N ARG A 85 9.42 -16.53 -11.14
CA ARG A 85 9.98 -16.06 -12.41
C ARG A 85 10.67 -17.20 -13.16
N PRO A 86 9.94 -17.94 -14.01
CA PRO A 86 10.56 -18.92 -14.90
C PRO A 86 11.43 -18.23 -15.95
N LEU A 87 12.36 -18.97 -16.56
CA LEU A 87 13.16 -18.48 -17.67
C LEU A 87 12.28 -18.07 -18.85
N GLN A 88 12.54 -16.88 -19.41
CA GLN A 88 11.89 -16.33 -20.58
C GLN A 88 12.92 -16.11 -21.69
N THR A 89 12.89 -16.95 -22.71
CA THR A 89 13.90 -16.94 -23.79
C THR A 89 13.63 -15.89 -24.87
N ASP A 90 12.37 -15.45 -25.00
CA ASP A 90 11.93 -14.55 -26.08
C ASP A 90 11.73 -13.10 -25.60
N VAL A 91 12.23 -12.77 -24.41
CA VAL A 91 12.10 -11.44 -23.79
C VAL A 91 13.47 -10.78 -23.74
N VAL A 92 13.56 -9.53 -24.21
CA VAL A 92 14.76 -8.71 -24.05
C VAL A 92 14.72 -8.06 -22.68
N TRP A 93 15.77 -8.28 -21.88
CA TRP A 93 15.86 -7.66 -20.57
C TRP A 93 15.90 -6.13 -20.67
N ALA A 94 15.03 -5.47 -19.91
CA ALA A 94 14.99 -4.03 -19.77
C ALA A 94 14.74 -3.64 -18.31
N MET A 95 15.33 -2.53 -17.89
CA MET A 95 14.99 -1.93 -16.61
C MET A 95 13.57 -1.36 -16.68
N MET A 96 12.68 -1.87 -15.83
CA MET A 96 11.31 -1.37 -15.76
C MET A 96 11.24 -0.12 -14.88
N ALA A 97 10.27 0.75 -15.14
CA ALA A 97 9.97 1.87 -14.26
C ALA A 97 9.51 1.37 -12.89
N ALA A 98 9.77 2.16 -11.85
CA ALA A 98 9.30 1.83 -10.51
C ALA A 98 7.78 1.96 -10.41
N HIS A 99 7.19 1.22 -9.49
CA HIS A 99 5.85 1.45 -8.99
C HIS A 99 5.83 1.40 -7.46
N VAL A 100 4.73 1.86 -6.89
CA VAL A 100 4.34 1.62 -5.49
C VAL A 100 3.12 0.73 -5.48
N ASP A 101 3.02 -0.18 -4.53
CA ASP A 101 2.01 -1.25 -4.55
C ASP A 101 0.61 -0.76 -4.13
N ASP A 102 0.52 0.25 -3.27
CA ASP A 102 -0.76 0.81 -2.81
C ASP A 102 -1.57 1.40 -3.97
N ALA A 103 -2.86 1.05 -4.09
CA ALA A 103 -3.74 1.62 -5.12
C ALA A 103 -3.87 3.15 -4.97
N TYR A 104 -3.97 3.62 -3.73
CA TYR A 104 -4.03 5.03 -3.36
C TYR A 104 -2.96 5.32 -2.30
N PRO A 105 -1.69 5.46 -2.70
CA PRO A 105 -0.61 5.71 -1.76
C PRO A 105 -0.81 7.07 -1.11
N THR A 106 -0.68 7.15 0.22
CA THR A 106 -0.71 8.42 0.95
C THR A 106 0.56 8.57 1.76
N LEU A 107 0.77 9.72 2.41
CA LEU A 107 1.93 9.93 3.28
C LEU A 107 2.01 8.93 4.44
N MET A 108 0.85 8.39 4.85
CA MET A 108 0.71 7.35 5.87
C MET A 108 0.16 6.05 5.27
N PRO A 109 0.51 4.89 5.85
CA PRO A 109 0.00 3.62 5.38
C PRO A 109 -1.50 3.53 5.62
N ASN A 110 -2.25 3.20 4.57
CA ASN A 110 -3.69 2.95 4.65
C ASN A 110 -3.96 1.46 4.84
N GLU A 111 -3.47 0.64 3.91
CA GLU A 111 -3.75 -0.81 3.92
C GLU A 111 -2.66 -1.65 4.55
N TRP A 112 -1.38 -1.34 4.32
CA TRP A 112 -0.22 -2.05 4.84
C TRP A 112 0.94 -1.07 4.98
N ALA A 113 1.90 -1.38 5.85
CA ALA A 113 3.03 -0.48 6.12
C ALA A 113 4.38 -1.10 5.73
N LEU A 114 4.46 -2.43 5.75
CA LEU A 114 5.68 -3.19 5.54
C LEU A 114 5.41 -4.41 4.66
N GLY A 115 6.24 -4.59 3.64
CA GLY A 115 6.24 -5.75 2.76
C GLY A 115 7.46 -6.60 3.04
N THR A 116 7.35 -7.90 2.80
CA THR A 116 8.46 -8.85 2.90
C THR A 116 8.56 -9.68 1.64
N PHE A 117 9.76 -9.75 1.07
CA PHE A 117 10.15 -10.72 0.06
C PHE A 117 11.11 -11.73 0.68
N ILE A 118 10.68 -12.99 0.79
CA ILE A 118 11.52 -14.10 1.24
C ILE A 118 11.99 -14.87 0.00
N PHE A 119 13.29 -14.87 -0.28
CA PHE A 119 13.84 -15.50 -1.48
C PHE A 119 14.12 -16.98 -1.21
N LEU A 120 13.56 -17.88 -2.03
CA LEU A 120 13.67 -19.33 -1.85
C LEU A 120 14.71 -19.96 -2.77
N THR A 121 15.06 -19.28 -3.86
CA THR A 121 16.10 -19.69 -4.80
C THR A 121 17.13 -18.57 -4.96
N PRO A 122 18.34 -18.86 -5.43
CA PRO A 122 19.31 -17.82 -5.71
C PRO A 122 18.76 -16.81 -6.71
N VAL A 123 18.99 -15.52 -6.46
CA VAL A 123 18.63 -14.44 -7.39
C VAL A 123 19.90 -13.95 -8.07
N ARG A 124 20.04 -14.26 -9.36
CA ARG A 124 21.14 -13.79 -10.20
C ARG A 124 20.72 -12.55 -10.99
N SER A 125 21.71 -11.80 -11.47
CA SER A 125 21.43 -10.64 -12.32
C SER A 125 20.69 -11.08 -13.57
N ARG A 126 19.63 -10.34 -13.94
CA ARG A 126 18.70 -10.70 -15.02
C ARG A 126 17.96 -12.03 -14.80
N GLY A 127 17.95 -12.53 -13.56
CA GLY A 127 17.31 -13.76 -13.11
C GLY A 127 15.94 -13.53 -12.46
N GLY A 128 15.23 -12.45 -12.83
CA GLY A 128 13.92 -12.13 -12.27
C GLY A 128 13.96 -11.53 -10.86
N ALA A 129 14.91 -10.65 -10.59
CA ALA A 129 15.14 -10.03 -9.29
C ALA A 129 14.01 -9.07 -8.85
N PHE A 130 13.95 -8.83 -7.53
CA PHE A 130 13.32 -7.63 -7.01
C PHE A 130 14.23 -6.44 -7.32
N VAL A 131 13.72 -5.43 -8.00
CA VAL A 131 14.45 -4.21 -8.31
C VAL A 131 14.00 -3.12 -7.36
N TYR A 132 14.94 -2.55 -6.62
CA TYR A 132 14.67 -1.48 -5.66
C TYR A 132 15.17 -0.13 -6.14
N PHE A 133 14.47 0.92 -5.71
CA PHE A 133 14.81 2.31 -5.98
C PHE A 133 15.14 3.01 -4.67
N ALA A 134 16.41 2.97 -4.29
CA ALA A 134 16.87 3.38 -2.97
C ALA A 134 16.60 4.86 -2.68
N GLY A 135 15.98 5.15 -1.53
CA GLY A 135 15.62 6.52 -1.11
C GLY A 135 14.42 7.12 -1.84
N SER A 136 13.73 6.34 -2.68
CA SER A 136 12.49 6.76 -3.33
C SER A 136 11.39 7.20 -2.35
N PRO A 137 11.17 6.60 -1.16
CA PRO A 137 10.08 7.04 -0.28
C PRO A 137 10.17 8.51 0.14
N LEU A 138 11.39 9.07 0.26
CA LEU A 138 11.60 10.48 0.60
C LEU A 138 11.25 11.38 -0.59
N ARG A 139 11.79 11.07 -1.78
CA ARG A 139 11.54 11.83 -3.01
C ARG A 139 10.06 11.81 -3.40
N TYR A 140 9.41 10.67 -3.20
CA TYR A 140 7.97 10.52 -3.40
C TYR A 140 7.16 11.42 -2.48
N ARG A 141 7.55 11.55 -1.21
CA ARG A 141 6.88 12.47 -0.28
C ARG A 141 7.08 13.93 -0.63
N GLN A 142 8.27 14.30 -1.09
CA GLN A 142 8.53 15.65 -1.60
C GLN A 142 7.64 15.93 -2.83
N GLY A 143 7.54 14.98 -3.76
CA GLY A 143 6.64 15.08 -4.90
C GLY A 143 5.17 15.17 -4.49
N MET A 144 4.74 14.35 -3.52
CA MET A 144 3.38 14.39 -2.97
C MET A 144 3.04 15.69 -2.22
N ALA A 145 4.03 16.38 -1.65
CA ALA A 145 3.82 17.70 -1.04
C ALA A 145 3.53 18.78 -2.10
N ALA A 146 4.00 18.60 -3.34
CA ALA A 146 3.64 19.46 -4.47
C ALA A 146 2.32 19.04 -5.14
N SER A 147 2.02 17.74 -5.18
CA SER A 147 0.72 17.20 -5.60
C SER A 147 0.56 15.76 -5.10
N CYS A 148 -0.34 15.54 -4.14
CA CYS A 148 -0.60 14.21 -3.60
C CYS A 148 -1.25 13.25 -4.63
N HIS A 149 -1.66 13.77 -5.77
CA HIS A 149 -2.44 13.07 -6.80
C HIS A 149 -1.58 12.34 -7.84
N ALA A 150 -0.28 12.61 -7.90
CA ALA A 150 0.59 12.09 -8.96
C ALA A 150 1.51 10.96 -8.50
N ILE A 151 1.37 10.39 -7.30
CA ILE A 151 2.38 9.47 -6.75
C ILE A 151 2.70 8.27 -7.67
N LYS A 152 1.71 7.75 -8.40
CA LYS A 152 1.94 6.67 -9.38
C LYS A 152 2.76 7.13 -10.56
N GLU A 153 2.53 8.35 -11.05
CA GLU A 153 3.29 8.98 -12.14
C GLU A 153 4.70 9.40 -11.67
N ILE A 154 4.78 9.98 -10.46
CA ILE A 154 6.03 10.30 -9.76
C ILE A 154 6.87 9.04 -9.61
N ALA A 155 6.28 7.91 -9.19
CA ALA A 155 7.01 6.65 -9.07
C ALA A 155 7.51 6.11 -10.42
N GLN A 156 6.81 6.37 -11.51
CA GLN A 156 7.30 5.96 -12.84
C GLN A 156 8.41 6.88 -13.36
N SER A 157 8.50 8.11 -12.86
CA SER A 157 9.54 9.07 -13.25
C SER A 157 10.90 8.72 -12.63
N ALA A 158 11.92 8.63 -13.49
CA ALA A 158 13.30 8.41 -13.06
C ALA A 158 13.85 9.55 -12.19
N GLU A 159 13.32 10.77 -12.32
CA GLU A 159 13.71 11.92 -11.50
C GLU A 159 13.40 11.67 -10.01
N TYR A 160 12.21 11.14 -9.71
CA TYR A 160 11.78 10.90 -8.34
C TYR A 160 12.15 9.50 -7.84
N SER A 161 12.15 8.49 -8.71
CA SER A 161 12.52 7.13 -8.32
C SER A 161 14.03 6.98 -8.17
N GLY A 162 14.83 7.69 -8.95
CA GLY A 162 16.27 7.49 -9.03
C GLY A 162 16.62 6.21 -9.79
N ALA A 163 17.87 5.75 -9.65
CA ALA A 163 18.35 4.55 -10.32
C ALA A 163 17.84 3.28 -9.62
N GLY A 164 17.28 2.36 -10.41
CA GLY A 164 16.91 1.02 -9.94
C GLY A 164 18.14 0.10 -9.85
N ALA A 165 18.14 -0.80 -8.86
CA ALA A 165 19.17 -1.83 -8.69
C ALA A 165 18.52 -3.19 -8.44
N GLU A 166 19.06 -4.24 -9.06
CA GLU A 166 18.64 -5.62 -8.78
C GLU A 166 19.10 -6.04 -7.39
N PHE A 167 18.18 -6.53 -6.57
CA PHE A 167 18.53 -7.19 -5.32
C PHE A 167 18.93 -8.64 -5.60
N LEU A 168 20.23 -8.89 -5.52
CA LEU A 168 20.79 -10.24 -5.60
C LEU A 168 20.76 -10.89 -4.21
N ALA A 169 20.20 -12.09 -4.16
CA ALA A 169 19.84 -12.77 -2.92
C ALA A 169 20.32 -14.22 -2.94
N ALA A 170 20.77 -14.70 -1.79
CA ALA A 170 20.89 -16.12 -1.51
C ALA A 170 19.52 -16.65 -1.04
N PRO A 171 19.27 -17.96 -1.19
CA PRO A 171 18.11 -18.60 -0.55
C PRO A 171 18.09 -18.31 0.95
N GLY A 172 16.94 -17.91 1.47
CA GLY A 172 16.73 -17.57 2.88
C GLY A 172 16.95 -16.11 3.23
N ASP A 173 17.44 -15.30 2.30
CA ASP A 173 17.48 -13.86 2.48
C ASP A 173 16.06 -13.26 2.46
N VAL A 174 15.84 -12.25 3.31
CA VAL A 174 14.56 -11.55 3.42
C VAL A 174 14.78 -10.06 3.25
N LEU A 175 14.07 -9.47 2.29
CA LEU A 175 14.00 -8.03 2.09
C LEU A 175 12.71 -7.51 2.70
N PHE A 176 12.84 -6.56 3.62
CA PHE A 176 11.73 -5.83 4.24
C PHE A 176 11.66 -4.46 3.60
N PHE A 177 10.52 -4.09 3.02
CA PHE A 177 10.38 -2.82 2.31
C PHE A 177 9.17 -2.02 2.78
N HIS A 178 9.37 -0.71 2.83
CA HIS A 178 8.36 0.27 3.20
C HIS A 178 7.29 0.39 2.12
N HIS A 179 6.03 0.65 2.50
CA HIS A 179 4.90 0.69 1.55
C HIS A 179 5.05 1.67 0.36
N LEU A 180 5.73 2.79 0.59
CA LEU A 180 6.05 3.80 -0.44
C LEU A 180 7.39 3.58 -1.13
N MET A 181 8.05 2.43 -0.94
CA MET A 181 9.28 2.16 -1.67
C MET A 181 8.97 1.90 -3.14
N GLY A 182 9.62 2.68 -4.01
CA GLY A 182 9.66 2.39 -5.43
C GLY A 182 10.35 1.06 -5.66
N HIS A 183 9.66 0.16 -6.35
CA HIS A 183 10.18 -1.15 -6.70
C HIS A 183 9.55 -1.65 -7.99
N THR A 184 10.12 -2.71 -8.53
CA THR A 184 9.54 -3.50 -9.62
C THR A 184 10.14 -4.90 -9.59
N GLY A 185 9.63 -5.82 -10.42
CA GLY A 185 10.22 -7.16 -10.57
C GLY A 185 10.76 -7.31 -11.98
N SER A 186 12.04 -7.66 -12.14
CA SER A 186 12.59 -7.92 -13.47
C SER A 186 12.10 -9.27 -14.03
N ASP A 187 12.25 -9.40 -15.35
CA ASP A 187 12.11 -10.67 -16.06
C ASP A 187 13.33 -11.57 -15.80
N ASN A 188 13.11 -12.89 -15.79
CA ASN A 188 14.21 -13.85 -15.77
C ASN A 188 14.55 -14.25 -17.21
N VAL A 189 15.62 -13.70 -17.76
CA VAL A 189 16.09 -14.02 -19.12
C VAL A 189 17.43 -14.74 -19.15
N ALA A 190 18.03 -14.97 -17.97
CA ALA A 190 19.41 -15.42 -17.87
C ALA A 190 19.62 -16.65 -16.99
N ASP A 191 18.73 -16.93 -16.02
CA ASP A 191 18.88 -18.08 -15.14
C ASP A 191 17.95 -19.22 -15.55
N PRO A 192 18.48 -20.42 -15.89
CA PRO A 192 17.63 -21.57 -16.19
C PRO A 192 16.81 -22.05 -14.99
N GLN A 193 17.19 -21.69 -13.75
CA GLN A 193 16.39 -22.00 -12.57
C GLN A 193 15.23 -21.00 -12.43
N THR A 194 14.03 -21.50 -12.15
CA THR A 194 12.89 -20.65 -11.78
C THR A 194 13.20 -19.92 -10.48
N ARG A 195 13.02 -18.60 -10.46
CA ARG A 195 13.18 -17.83 -9.23
C ARG A 195 11.91 -17.85 -8.41
N HIS A 196 11.93 -18.47 -7.24
CA HIS A 196 10.83 -18.43 -6.26
C HIS A 196 11.09 -17.40 -5.16
N ALA A 197 10.05 -16.64 -4.83
CA ALA A 197 10.08 -15.77 -3.66
C ALA A 197 8.67 -15.54 -3.14
N LEU A 198 8.52 -15.50 -1.82
CA LEU A 198 7.23 -15.32 -1.17
C LEU A 198 7.04 -13.86 -0.78
N LEU A 199 5.99 -13.24 -1.31
CA LEU A 199 5.56 -11.90 -0.93
C LEU A 199 4.54 -11.99 0.20
N SER A 200 4.76 -11.24 1.28
CA SER A 200 3.73 -10.94 2.28
C SER A 200 3.65 -9.45 2.57
N ARG A 201 2.46 -8.98 2.93
CA ARG A 201 2.21 -7.59 3.37
C ARG A 201 1.65 -7.55 4.78
N TRP A 202 2.19 -6.64 5.57
CA TRP A 202 1.96 -6.52 7.00
C TRP A 202 1.29 -5.20 7.32
N VAL A 203 0.23 -5.29 8.11
CA VAL A 203 -0.65 -4.18 8.46
C VAL A 203 -0.52 -3.93 9.95
N PRO A 204 -0.46 -2.66 10.39
CA PRO A 204 -0.51 -2.39 11.81
C PRO A 204 -1.92 -2.70 12.32
N ALA A 205 -2.03 -3.37 13.46
CA ALA A 205 -3.32 -3.69 14.11
C ALA A 205 -4.11 -2.44 14.52
N ARG A 206 -3.45 -1.27 14.53
CA ARG A 206 -4.05 0.04 14.71
C ARG A 206 -3.36 1.04 13.80
N ARG A 207 -4.06 2.09 13.36
CA ARG A 207 -3.47 3.15 12.53
C ARG A 207 -2.16 3.66 13.15
N VAL A 208 -1.10 3.73 12.35
CA VAL A 208 0.14 4.40 12.76
C VAL A 208 -0.14 5.91 12.79
N VAL A 209 -0.14 6.49 13.99
CA VAL A 209 -0.38 7.92 14.20
C VAL A 209 0.83 8.51 14.92
N PRO A 210 1.88 8.91 14.17
CA PRO A 210 3.12 9.38 14.79
C PRO A 210 2.90 10.69 15.56
N GLY A 211 1.96 11.53 15.10
CA GLY A 211 1.54 12.80 15.68
C GLY A 211 2.63 13.55 16.45
N ASP A 212 2.37 13.74 17.74
CA ASP A 212 3.17 14.55 18.67
C ASP A 212 4.18 13.74 19.50
N LYS A 213 4.33 12.44 19.21
CA LYS A 213 5.27 11.58 19.97
C LYS A 213 6.69 12.15 19.87
N PRO A 214 7.46 12.27 20.96
CA PRO A 214 8.86 12.71 20.86
C PRO A 214 9.64 11.80 19.91
N PHE A 215 10.49 12.35 19.03
CA PHE A 215 11.19 11.56 18.01
C PHE A 215 12.02 10.40 18.58
N ALA A 216 12.62 10.60 19.76
CA ALA A 216 13.37 9.57 20.47
C ALA A 216 12.50 8.38 20.92
N ARG A 217 11.19 8.57 21.03
CA ARG A 217 10.23 7.53 21.42
C ARG A 217 9.52 6.89 20.23
N MET A 218 9.64 7.46 19.03
CA MET A 218 9.03 6.90 17.83
C MET A 218 9.75 5.61 17.41
N SER A 219 8.98 4.59 17.06
CA SER A 219 9.48 3.40 16.37
C SER A 219 9.94 3.73 14.95
N THR A 220 10.55 2.76 14.29
CA THR A 220 11.05 2.94 12.92
C THR A 220 9.91 3.19 11.94
N ILE A 221 8.81 2.44 12.04
CA ILE A 221 7.65 2.64 11.18
C ILE A 221 6.96 3.99 11.45
N GLU A 222 6.94 4.45 12.71
CA GLU A 222 6.43 5.78 13.05
C GLU A 222 7.28 6.88 12.41
N LYS A 223 8.61 6.79 12.53
CA LYS A 223 9.54 7.73 11.90
C LYS A 223 9.43 7.71 10.38
N ALA A 224 9.37 6.53 9.77
CA ALA A 224 9.26 6.35 8.32
C ALA A 224 7.98 6.95 7.72
N ASN A 225 6.93 7.11 8.54
CA ASN A 225 5.62 7.64 8.13
C ASN A 225 5.29 9.00 8.74
N SER A 226 6.18 9.57 9.55
CA SER A 226 5.97 10.89 10.16
C SER A 226 6.50 11.98 9.24
N ALA A 227 5.60 12.72 8.61
CA ALA A 227 5.98 13.90 7.84
C ALA A 227 6.78 14.90 8.70
N ARG A 228 6.41 15.09 9.98
CA ARG A 228 7.15 15.94 10.95
C ARG A 228 8.58 15.46 11.17
N TYR A 229 8.78 14.16 11.36
CA TYR A 229 10.12 13.60 11.51
C TYR A 229 10.94 13.79 10.24
N ILE A 230 10.35 13.52 9.08
CA ILE A 230 11.00 13.63 7.78
C ILE A 230 11.42 15.07 7.49
N GLU A 231 10.54 16.06 7.69
CA GLU A 231 10.90 17.48 7.57
C GLU A 231 12.06 17.87 8.48
N HIS A 232 12.03 17.42 9.74
CA HIS A 232 13.07 17.73 10.71
C HIS A 232 14.41 17.07 10.33
N ARG A 233 14.39 15.78 10.00
CA ARG A 233 15.59 14.96 9.78
C ARG A 233 16.28 15.27 8.45
N PHE A 234 15.51 15.55 7.41
CA PHE A 234 16.01 15.74 6.04
C PHE A 234 15.99 17.19 5.59
N ALA A 235 15.54 18.13 6.45
CA ALA A 235 15.43 19.55 6.14
C ALA A 235 14.61 19.83 4.86
N VAL A 236 13.51 19.11 4.70
CA VAL A 236 12.57 19.26 3.58
C VAL A 236 11.31 20.01 4.06
N ASP A 237 10.69 20.81 3.19
CA ASP A 237 9.39 21.44 3.46
C ASP A 237 8.29 20.55 2.87
N LEU A 238 7.56 19.84 3.74
CA LEU A 238 6.37 19.06 3.39
C LEU A 238 5.08 19.77 3.81
N GLY A 239 5.17 21.05 4.22
CA GLY A 239 4.02 21.86 4.66
C GLY A 239 3.49 21.52 6.06
N VAL A 240 4.11 20.60 6.82
CA VAL A 240 3.58 20.13 8.11
C VAL A 240 3.54 21.24 9.15
N ARG A 241 4.51 22.17 9.12
CA ARG A 241 4.56 23.33 10.04
C ARG A 241 3.47 24.38 9.77
N ARG A 242 2.77 24.28 8.62
CA ARG A 242 1.73 25.23 8.21
C ARG A 242 0.32 24.76 8.59
N ALA A 243 0.17 23.50 8.99
CA ALA A 243 -1.11 22.99 9.50
C ALA A 243 -1.38 23.60 10.89
N PRO A 244 -2.51 24.29 11.10
CA PRO A 244 -2.93 24.75 12.42
C PRO A 244 -2.98 23.57 13.39
N ALA A 245 -2.45 23.74 14.61
CA ALA A 245 -2.43 22.69 15.62
C ALA A 245 -3.83 22.26 16.11
N ASP A 246 -4.89 22.94 15.66
CA ASP A 246 -6.22 22.91 16.28
C ASP A 246 -7.39 23.11 15.28
N ASP A 247 -7.20 22.77 14.00
CA ASP A 247 -8.35 22.65 13.11
C ASP A 247 -8.89 21.19 13.11
N GLY A 248 -10.15 21.01 12.70
CA GLY A 248 -10.81 19.70 12.71
C GLY A 248 -10.06 18.61 11.94
N SER A 249 -9.08 18.95 11.09
CA SER A 249 -8.25 17.97 10.37
C SER A 249 -7.28 17.23 11.28
N ALA A 250 -6.75 17.88 12.34
CA ALA A 250 -5.90 17.22 13.32
C ALA A 250 -6.68 16.19 14.15
N ALA A 251 -7.92 16.53 14.54
CA ALA A 251 -8.85 15.61 15.19
C ALA A 251 -9.20 14.45 14.25
N LEU A 252 -9.47 14.71 12.97
CA LEU A 252 -9.76 13.70 11.96
C LEU A 252 -8.57 12.76 11.67
N LEU A 253 -7.34 13.27 11.67
CA LEU A 253 -6.13 12.45 11.55
C LEU A 253 -5.88 11.61 12.82
N ARG A 254 -6.20 12.16 14.00
CA ARG A 254 -6.00 11.51 15.31
C ARG A 254 -7.07 10.46 15.63
N GLU A 255 -8.33 10.81 15.42
CA GLU A 255 -9.53 10.05 15.80
C GLU A 255 -10.08 9.24 14.62
N GLY A 256 -9.54 9.46 13.42
CA GLY A 256 -10.10 8.95 12.17
C GLY A 256 -11.33 9.72 11.73
N TRP A 257 -11.92 9.30 10.62
CA TRP A 257 -13.12 9.90 10.03
C TRP A 257 -14.41 9.72 10.85
N ASN A 258 -14.31 9.19 12.08
CA ASN A 258 -15.45 9.00 12.99
C ASN A 258 -15.75 10.25 13.84
N SER A 259 -14.84 11.23 13.88
CA SER A 259 -15.07 12.46 14.64
C SER A 259 -16.14 13.32 13.95
N GLY A 260 -17.22 13.64 14.69
CA GLY A 260 -18.33 14.45 14.20
C GLY A 260 -19.46 13.70 13.45
N MET A 261 -19.15 12.65 12.68
CA MET A 261 -20.17 11.85 11.97
C MET A 261 -20.67 10.62 12.73
N GLY A 262 -20.00 10.23 13.82
CA GLY A 262 -20.22 8.93 14.44
C GLY A 262 -19.54 7.80 13.66
N LYS A 263 -19.95 6.56 13.91
CA LYS A 263 -19.29 5.38 13.31
C LYS A 263 -19.57 5.30 11.81
N VAL A 264 -18.51 5.42 11.00
CA VAL A 264 -18.60 5.28 9.54
C VAL A 264 -18.88 3.81 9.18
N ARG A 265 -19.96 3.59 8.42
CA ARG A 265 -20.34 2.27 7.89
C ARG A 265 -19.56 1.94 6.62
N SER A 266 -19.49 2.90 5.69
CA SER A 266 -18.77 2.76 4.43
C SER A 266 -18.28 4.11 3.96
N CYS A 267 -17.14 4.12 3.26
CA CYS A 267 -16.62 5.32 2.64
C CYS A 267 -15.87 4.98 1.35
N ALA A 268 -15.73 5.98 0.48
CA ALA A 268 -14.96 5.90 -0.74
C ALA A 268 -14.26 7.25 -0.99
N LEU A 269 -13.10 7.20 -1.65
CA LEU A 269 -12.28 8.38 -1.94
C LEU A 269 -11.86 8.34 -3.41
N LEU A 270 -12.02 9.44 -4.13
CA LEU A 270 -11.55 9.60 -5.51
C LEU A 270 -11.01 11.00 -5.72
N HIS A 271 -9.96 11.14 -6.52
CA HIS A 271 -9.58 12.45 -7.01
C HIS A 271 -10.34 12.75 -8.32
N PHE A 272 -11.10 13.83 -8.34
CA PHE A 272 -11.90 14.23 -9.49
C PHE A 272 -12.01 15.75 -9.58
N GLY A 273 -11.87 16.31 -10.79
CA GLY A 273 -11.97 17.76 -10.99
C GLY A 273 -10.91 18.58 -10.25
N GLY A 274 -9.71 18.01 -10.02
CA GLY A 274 -8.63 18.69 -9.29
C GLY A 274 -8.79 18.73 -7.77
N ARG A 275 -9.70 17.92 -7.21
CA ARG A 275 -9.99 17.85 -5.77
C ARG A 275 -10.07 16.39 -5.32
N ALA A 276 -9.62 16.10 -4.11
CA ALA A 276 -9.97 14.86 -3.43
C ALA A 276 -11.44 14.92 -3.01
N GLN A 277 -12.22 13.92 -3.41
CA GLN A 277 -13.64 13.76 -3.11
C GLN A 277 -13.81 12.57 -2.18
N TRP A 278 -14.27 12.82 -0.95
CA TRP A 278 -14.53 11.79 0.04
C TRP A 278 -16.05 11.64 0.23
N LEU A 279 -16.52 10.42 0.06
CA LEU A 279 -17.91 10.03 0.27
C LEU A 279 -17.98 9.10 1.47
N ALA A 280 -18.96 9.29 2.34
CA ALA A 280 -19.13 8.43 3.49
C ALA A 280 -20.58 8.31 3.95
N VAL A 281 -20.89 7.17 4.56
CA VAL A 281 -22.19 6.85 5.16
C VAL A 281 -21.98 6.54 6.63
N ALA A 282 -22.70 7.24 7.50
CA ALA A 282 -22.69 6.99 8.93
C ALA A 282 -23.67 5.85 9.31
N GLU A 283 -23.37 5.09 10.36
CA GLU A 283 -24.31 4.07 10.88
C GLU A 283 -25.65 4.68 11.33
N SER A 284 -25.64 5.93 11.81
CA SER A 284 -26.84 6.67 12.27
C SER A 284 -27.71 7.19 11.12
N GLU A 285 -27.13 7.40 9.93
CA GLU A 285 -27.82 7.94 8.76
C GLU A 285 -27.51 7.08 7.52
N PRO A 286 -27.96 5.80 7.52
CA PRO A 286 -27.46 4.82 6.57
C PRO A 286 -27.89 5.07 5.12
N ALA A 287 -28.91 5.89 4.87
CA ALA A 287 -29.34 6.25 3.52
C ALA A 287 -28.73 7.56 3.00
N CYS A 288 -27.92 8.25 3.83
CA CYS A 288 -27.30 9.52 3.47
C CYS A 288 -25.84 9.31 3.06
N ILE A 289 -25.50 9.66 1.82
CA ILE A 289 -24.12 9.66 1.34
C ILE A 289 -23.59 11.08 1.47
N CYS A 290 -22.92 11.34 2.59
CA CYS A 290 -22.30 12.63 2.85
C CYS A 290 -21.04 12.81 2.01
N ARG A 291 -20.74 14.06 1.63
CA ARG A 291 -19.62 14.40 0.75
C ARG A 291 -18.74 15.47 1.38
N TRP A 292 -17.44 15.29 1.23
CA TRP A 292 -16.43 16.29 1.51
C TRP A 292 -15.47 16.40 0.34
N GLU A 293 -14.86 17.56 0.22
CA GLU A 293 -13.78 17.77 -0.73
C GLU A 293 -12.59 18.49 -0.11
N SER A 294 -11.42 18.26 -0.73
CA SER A 294 -10.17 18.89 -0.32
C SER A 294 -9.25 19.10 -1.52
N GLU A 295 -8.56 20.24 -1.56
CA GLU A 295 -7.54 20.55 -2.56
C GLU A 295 -6.14 20.05 -2.14
N ASP A 296 -5.93 19.83 -0.84
CA ASP A 296 -4.62 19.54 -0.24
C ASP A 296 -4.63 18.27 0.63
N CYS A 297 -5.78 17.60 0.74
CA CYS A 297 -6.07 16.47 1.65
C CYS A 297 -5.88 16.78 3.14
N VAL A 298 -5.67 18.04 3.51
CA VAL A 298 -5.52 18.52 4.88
C VAL A 298 -6.79 19.26 5.29
N ASN A 299 -7.20 20.24 4.50
CA ASN A 299 -8.39 21.04 4.73
C ASN A 299 -9.58 20.42 4.01
N TRP A 300 -10.53 19.90 4.78
CA TRP A 300 -11.74 19.27 4.24
C TRP A 300 -12.96 20.16 4.43
N ARG A 301 -13.69 20.38 3.34
CA ARG A 301 -14.93 21.13 3.34
C ARG A 301 -16.10 20.18 3.10
N ALA A 302 -17.09 20.22 3.98
CA ALA A 302 -18.36 19.53 3.76
C ALA A 302 -19.08 20.16 2.56
N VAL A 303 -19.61 19.30 1.68
CA VAL A 303 -20.44 19.66 0.53
C VAL A 303 -21.82 19.06 0.74
N GLU A 304 -22.80 19.49 -0.05
CA GLU A 304 -24.13 18.87 -0.04
C GLU A 304 -24.01 17.34 -0.24
N PRO A 305 -24.73 16.53 0.59
CA PRO A 305 -24.81 15.09 0.39
C PRO A 305 -25.29 14.74 -1.02
N LEU A 306 -24.89 13.58 -1.52
CA LEU A 306 -25.34 13.14 -2.83
C LEU A 306 -26.85 12.86 -2.79
N ALA A 307 -27.60 13.52 -3.68
CA ALA A 307 -29.04 13.34 -3.82
C ALA A 307 -29.37 12.07 -4.62
N LEU A 308 -28.89 10.92 -4.17
CA LEU A 308 -29.16 9.61 -4.77
C LEU A 308 -30.38 8.99 -4.11
N ALA A 309 -31.31 8.46 -4.91
CA ALA A 309 -32.47 7.74 -4.41
C ALA A 309 -32.08 6.31 -3.99
N THR A 310 -31.35 6.18 -2.89
CA THR A 310 -30.87 4.89 -2.37
C THR A 310 -31.51 4.55 -1.04
N ASP A 311 -31.75 3.27 -0.81
CA ASP A 311 -32.05 2.75 0.53
C ASP A 311 -30.82 2.85 1.44
N ALA A 312 -30.91 2.27 2.63
CA ALA A 312 -29.76 2.16 3.52
C ALA A 312 -28.57 1.50 2.80
N VAL A 313 -27.46 2.23 2.72
CA VAL A 313 -26.23 1.82 2.06
C VAL A 313 -25.48 0.86 2.97
N ARG A 314 -25.02 -0.24 2.38
CA ARG A 314 -24.09 -1.21 2.95
C ARG A 314 -22.65 -0.90 2.53
N GLY A 315 -22.46 -0.42 1.29
CA GLY A 315 -21.14 -0.19 0.73
C GLY A 315 -21.09 0.86 -0.36
N LEU A 316 -19.98 1.58 -0.40
CA LEU A 316 -19.61 2.54 -1.45
C LEU A 316 -18.32 2.10 -2.14
N GLN A 317 -18.24 2.34 -3.44
CA GLN A 317 -17.03 2.19 -4.24
C GLN A 317 -16.96 3.30 -5.27
N LEU A 318 -15.82 3.97 -5.37
CA LEU A 318 -15.68 5.15 -6.21
C LEU A 318 -14.44 5.01 -7.09
N HIS A 319 -14.65 5.19 -8.40
CA HIS A 319 -13.66 4.97 -9.44
C HIS A 319 -13.72 6.09 -10.48
N GLN A 320 -12.69 6.19 -11.32
CA GLN A 320 -12.71 7.04 -12.49
C GLN A 320 -12.53 6.18 -13.75
N TYR A 321 -13.36 6.41 -14.76
CA TYR A 321 -13.28 5.79 -16.08
C TYR A 321 -13.26 6.90 -17.14
N GLY A 322 -12.06 7.22 -17.65
CA GLY A 322 -11.89 8.37 -18.53
C GLY A 322 -12.18 9.68 -17.80
N PHE A 323 -13.15 10.45 -18.29
CA PHE A 323 -13.58 11.72 -17.67
C PHE A 323 -14.69 11.54 -16.63
N ASP A 324 -15.21 10.33 -16.46
CA ASP A 324 -16.37 10.07 -15.61
C ASP A 324 -15.93 9.52 -14.25
N ALA A 325 -16.46 10.08 -13.17
CA ALA A 325 -16.49 9.43 -11.87
C ALA A 325 -17.61 8.39 -11.85
N VAL A 326 -17.32 7.19 -11.39
CA VAL A 326 -18.27 6.08 -11.28
C VAL A 326 -18.38 5.65 -9.83
N LEU A 327 -19.60 5.68 -9.31
CA LEU A 327 -19.93 5.32 -7.92
C LEU A 327 -20.78 4.05 -7.92
N GLY A 328 -20.24 2.97 -7.37
CA GLY A 328 -21.01 1.78 -7.00
C GLY A 328 -21.58 1.93 -5.60
N VAL A 329 -22.89 1.71 -5.45
CA VAL A 329 -23.60 1.71 -4.18
C VAL A 329 -24.24 0.34 -3.98
N THR A 330 -23.87 -0.37 -2.93
CA THR A 330 -24.54 -1.60 -2.51
C THR A 330 -25.47 -1.29 -1.34
N GLY A 331 -26.77 -1.57 -1.50
CA GLY A 331 -27.79 -1.37 -0.49
C GLY A 331 -27.90 -2.54 0.49
N THR A 332 -28.61 -2.30 1.61
CA THR A 332 -28.95 -3.37 2.57
C THR A 332 -30.08 -4.27 2.10
N ASP A 333 -30.81 -3.83 1.07
CA ASP A 333 -31.86 -4.55 0.34
C ASP A 333 -31.31 -5.56 -0.67
N ASP A 334 -29.99 -5.80 -0.64
CA ASP A 334 -29.28 -6.63 -1.62
C ASP A 334 -29.41 -6.09 -3.05
N SER A 335 -29.57 -4.78 -3.23
CA SER A 335 -29.38 -4.13 -4.53
C SER A 335 -27.95 -3.60 -4.68
N ALA A 336 -27.46 -3.57 -5.91
CA ALA A 336 -26.26 -2.85 -6.29
C ALA A 336 -26.58 -1.91 -7.45
N ARG A 337 -26.23 -0.63 -7.30
CA ARG A 337 -26.48 0.41 -8.29
C ARG A 337 -25.18 1.08 -8.68
N ILE A 338 -25.08 1.47 -9.95
CA ILE A 338 -23.91 2.14 -10.50
C ILE A 338 -24.35 3.49 -11.01
N PHE A 339 -23.69 4.53 -10.54
CA PHE A 339 -23.90 5.90 -10.94
C PHE A 339 -22.66 6.42 -11.68
N SER A 340 -22.85 7.31 -12.64
CA SER A 340 -21.78 8.03 -13.33
C SER A 340 -21.96 9.54 -13.20
N SER A 341 -20.85 10.28 -13.16
CA SER A 341 -20.83 11.73 -13.06
C SER A 341 -19.63 12.33 -13.78
N VAL A 342 -19.83 13.39 -14.56
CA VAL A 342 -18.76 14.14 -15.26
C VAL A 342 -18.29 15.36 -14.49
N ASP A 343 -19.02 15.78 -13.45
CA ASP A 343 -18.78 17.02 -12.69
C ASP A 343 -18.80 16.78 -11.17
N PHE A 344 -19.10 15.56 -10.73
CA PHE A 344 -19.29 15.15 -9.35
C PHE A 344 -20.50 15.80 -8.65
N GLU A 345 -21.28 16.64 -9.36
CA GLU A 345 -22.50 17.29 -8.87
C GLU A 345 -23.74 16.49 -9.29
N ARG A 346 -23.77 16.03 -10.54
CA ARG A 346 -24.89 15.28 -11.11
C ARG A 346 -24.50 13.84 -11.30
N TRP A 347 -25.34 12.95 -10.80
CA TRP A 347 -25.11 11.52 -10.81
C TRP A 347 -26.26 10.83 -11.51
N ASP A 348 -25.96 10.19 -12.63
CA ASP A 348 -26.92 9.42 -13.42
C ASP A 348 -26.77 7.94 -13.09
N GLU A 349 -27.87 7.27 -12.76
CA GLU A 349 -27.88 5.81 -12.58
C GLU A 349 -27.73 5.15 -13.96
N ILE A 350 -26.66 4.37 -14.13
CA ILE A 350 -26.34 3.70 -15.39
C ILE A 350 -26.57 2.19 -15.35
N ALA A 351 -26.66 1.59 -14.15
CA ALA A 351 -26.99 0.18 -13.98
C ALA A 351 -27.56 -0.12 -12.59
N SER A 352 -28.41 -1.14 -12.51
CA SER A 352 -28.94 -1.69 -11.26
C SER A 352 -28.97 -3.22 -11.33
N LEU A 353 -28.65 -3.87 -10.21
CA LEU A 353 -28.71 -5.32 -10.06
C LEU A 353 -29.32 -5.69 -8.71
N ASP A 354 -30.37 -6.51 -8.73
CA ASP A 354 -30.99 -7.06 -7.53
C ASP A 354 -30.33 -8.38 -7.10
N GLY A 355 -30.44 -8.72 -5.82
CA GLY A 355 -29.85 -9.94 -5.24
C GLY A 355 -28.31 -9.90 -5.15
N CYS A 356 -27.70 -8.72 -5.23
CA CYS A 356 -26.27 -8.51 -5.08
C CYS A 356 -25.94 -8.21 -3.61
N CYS A 357 -25.62 -9.25 -2.85
CA CYS A 357 -25.23 -9.11 -1.45
C CYS A 357 -23.78 -8.65 -1.26
N ALA A 358 -22.96 -8.77 -2.30
CA ALA A 358 -21.53 -8.56 -2.23
C ALA A 358 -21.15 -7.12 -2.57
N THR A 359 -20.45 -6.46 -1.65
CA THR A 359 -19.55 -5.34 -1.94
C THR A 359 -18.30 -5.88 -2.64
N THR A 360 -18.46 -6.57 -3.77
CA THR A 360 -17.29 -7.00 -4.55
C THR A 360 -16.65 -5.74 -5.09
N PRO A 361 -15.34 -5.52 -4.89
CA PRO A 361 -14.69 -4.41 -5.57
C PRO A 361 -14.93 -4.61 -7.07
N TRP A 362 -15.53 -3.64 -7.74
CA TRP A 362 -15.77 -3.68 -9.19
C TRP A 362 -14.43 -3.58 -9.94
N TYR A 363 -13.53 -4.53 -9.72
CA TYR A 363 -12.34 -4.75 -10.50
C TYR A 363 -12.69 -5.73 -11.61
N ILE A 364 -13.00 -5.22 -12.80
CA ILE A 364 -12.82 -5.98 -14.04
C ILE A 364 -11.81 -5.23 -14.89
N TYR A 365 -10.59 -5.11 -14.37
CA TYR A 365 -9.46 -4.92 -15.25
C TYR A 365 -8.80 -6.28 -15.41
N ALA A 366 -8.76 -6.80 -16.62
CA ALA A 366 -7.92 -7.95 -16.95
C ALA A 366 -6.41 -7.64 -16.77
N GLN A 367 -6.06 -6.37 -16.51
CA GLN A 367 -4.70 -5.87 -16.36
C GLN A 367 -4.60 -4.87 -15.19
N TYR A 368 -3.39 -4.59 -14.71
CA TYR A 368 -3.15 -3.62 -13.62
C TYR A 368 -3.76 -2.24 -13.93
N PRO A 369 -4.38 -1.52 -12.97
CA PRO A 369 -4.94 -0.17 -13.19
C PRO A 369 -3.94 0.83 -13.80
N SER A 370 -2.66 0.70 -13.44
CA SER A 370 -1.57 1.50 -14.01
C SER A 370 -1.32 1.25 -15.50
N LYS A 371 -1.63 0.05 -16.03
CA LYS A 371 -1.52 -0.26 -17.46
C LYS A 371 -2.64 0.36 -18.28
N ILE A 372 -3.85 0.41 -17.73
CA ILE A 372 -5.03 0.97 -18.43
C ILE A 372 -5.03 2.50 -18.43
N ALA A 373 -4.58 3.12 -17.34
CA ALA A 373 -4.35 4.57 -17.31
C ALA A 373 -3.34 5.00 -18.40
N GLY A 374 -2.31 4.20 -18.65
CA GLY A 374 -1.33 4.44 -19.72
C GLY A 374 -1.89 4.28 -21.14
N GLU A 375 -2.87 3.41 -21.34
CA GLU A 375 -3.49 3.19 -22.66
C GLU A 375 -4.58 4.23 -23.02
N ARG A 376 -5.09 4.98 -22.04
CA ARG A 376 -6.16 5.96 -22.24
C ARG A 376 -5.78 7.41 -21.92
N ALA A 377 -4.55 7.65 -21.47
CA ALA A 377 -3.96 8.99 -21.43
C ALA A 377 -3.59 9.43 -22.87
N LEU A 378 -4.59 9.91 -23.61
CA LEU A 378 -4.43 10.68 -24.84
C LEU A 378 -5.16 12.02 -24.70
#